data_AF-A0A7S2BU65-F1
#
_entry.id   AF-A0A7S2BU65-F1
#
_cell.length_a   1.000
_cell.length_b   1.000
_cell.length_c   1.000
_cell.angle_alpha   90.00
_cell.angle_beta   90.00
_cell.angle_gamma   90.00
#
_symmetry.space_group_name_H-M   'P 1'
#
loop_
_entity.id
_entity.type
_entity.pdbx_description
1 polymer ?
#
loop_
_entity_poly.entity_id
_entity_poly.type
_entity_poly.pdbx_seq_one_letter_code
_entity_poly.pdbx_strand_id
1 'polypeptide(L)'
;MHKLTNMEAQRVINCLEDALDRLSLLSYVPSGNPSQELLSSFVAEGVGNIKATLESEWQLEEGHQVMVRSRDAGPFGKGVGAVATSNEMLDQLHHIVRTLCRQLKKSPAAVQILYAGGPDGRSAPFLAFLEFLSDLTHVMFRKLSTTVEEEATSKNLLHDLSERERSAEDERDALHQTLQLNRAERDRELSTMDQLITKLRAELHDITQSNQMEMESIRQEMKENMEQAEAEHLAKGKRLQDRIDQLSQEMVRLRDEHREKEAALRKKKEKHEHDLAAQIKTYDTDMVAKQTETLELMELMKEEKGELDQLEEYFDKIDKNQAQKNEEERILTEFKRRLDAARGVLDKAATKLQSRARGGIARTELAGSKKKGKKGKKGKKGK
;
A
#
# COMPACT_ATOMS: atom_id res chain seq x y z
N MET A 1 36.93 -24.68 -86.23
CA MET A 1 38.25 -25.18 -86.67
C MET A 1 38.98 -24.04 -87.35
N HIS A 2 40.07 -23.53 -86.76
CA HIS A 2 40.90 -22.56 -87.47
C HIS A 2 41.64 -23.29 -88.60
N LYS A 3 41.70 -22.67 -89.78
CA LYS A 3 42.53 -23.14 -90.90
C LYS A 3 43.72 -22.21 -90.99
N LEU A 4 44.93 -22.78 -91.02
CA LEU A 4 46.16 -22.04 -91.30
C LEU A 4 46.03 -21.38 -92.68
N THR A 5 45.88 -20.06 -92.72
CA THR A 5 45.70 -19.29 -93.97
C THR A 5 47.03 -19.02 -94.68
N ASN A 6 48.14 -18.99 -93.94
CA ASN A 6 49.48 -18.80 -94.50
C ASN A 6 50.08 -20.15 -94.95
N MET A 7 50.52 -20.20 -96.21
CA MET A 7 51.22 -21.35 -96.81
C MET A 7 52.52 -21.72 -96.06
N GLU A 8 53.23 -20.73 -95.51
CA GLU A 8 54.43 -20.97 -94.71
C GLU A 8 54.09 -21.60 -93.36
N ALA A 9 53.01 -21.17 -92.74
CA ALA A 9 52.51 -21.75 -91.50
C ALA A 9 52.06 -23.21 -91.69
N GLN A 10 51.37 -23.52 -92.79
CA GLN A 10 51.05 -24.90 -93.18
C GLN A 10 52.32 -25.75 -93.37
N ARG A 11 53.35 -25.22 -94.04
CA ARG A 11 54.63 -25.93 -94.22
C ARG A 11 55.34 -26.18 -92.88
N VAL A 12 55.36 -25.21 -91.97
CA VAL A 12 55.98 -25.36 -90.65
C VAL A 12 55.28 -26.45 -89.83
N ILE A 13 53.96 -26.46 -89.78
CA ILE A 13 53.20 -27.50 -89.07
C ILE A 13 53.40 -28.88 -89.71
N ASN A 14 53.29 -29.00 -91.03
CA ASN A 14 53.52 -30.28 -91.73
C ASN A 14 54.95 -30.83 -91.50
N CYS A 15 55.96 -29.95 -91.39
CA CYS A 15 57.33 -30.35 -91.05
C CYS A 15 57.47 -30.85 -89.60
N LEU A 16 56.76 -30.23 -88.65
CA LEU A 16 56.74 -30.67 -87.25
C LEU A 16 56.00 -32.01 -87.10
N GLU A 17 54.87 -32.18 -87.79
CA GLU A 17 54.10 -33.43 -87.81
C GLU A 17 54.90 -34.59 -88.45
N ASP A 18 55.53 -34.41 -89.62
CA ASP A 18 56.36 -35.46 -90.23
C ASP A 18 57.64 -35.74 -89.41
N ALA A 19 58.18 -34.76 -88.68
CA ALA A 19 59.26 -34.99 -87.72
C ALA A 19 58.78 -35.83 -86.52
N LEU A 20 57.62 -35.50 -85.94
CA LEU A 20 57.03 -36.22 -84.83
C LEU A 20 56.69 -37.68 -85.21
N ASP A 21 56.11 -37.90 -86.40
CA ASP A 21 55.89 -39.25 -86.96
C ASP A 21 57.19 -40.08 -87.03
N ARG A 22 58.26 -39.49 -87.57
CA ARG A 22 59.54 -40.19 -87.78
C ARG A 22 60.21 -40.50 -86.45
N LEU A 23 60.23 -39.53 -85.53
CA LEU A 23 60.76 -39.72 -84.18
C LEU A 23 59.91 -40.74 -83.40
N SER A 24 58.59 -40.74 -83.57
CA SER A 24 57.71 -41.76 -82.98
C SER A 24 58.08 -43.16 -83.46
N LEU A 25 58.29 -43.36 -84.77
CA LEU A 25 58.75 -44.65 -85.31
C LEU A 25 60.15 -45.05 -84.79
N LEU A 26 61.10 -44.11 -84.79
CA LEU A 26 62.44 -44.34 -84.25
C LEU A 26 62.45 -44.63 -82.74
N SER A 27 61.42 -44.20 -82.00
CA SER A 27 61.31 -44.49 -80.55
C SER A 27 61.17 -45.98 -80.23
N TYR A 28 60.80 -46.81 -81.22
CA TYR A 28 60.68 -48.26 -81.09
C TYR A 28 61.86 -49.03 -81.68
N VAL A 29 62.84 -48.33 -82.26
CA VAL A 29 64.11 -48.96 -82.69
C VAL A 29 64.96 -49.20 -81.43
N PRO A 30 65.39 -50.43 -81.13
CA PRO A 30 66.18 -50.70 -79.92
C PRO A 30 67.53 -50.01 -79.97
N SER A 31 67.92 -49.34 -78.87
CA SER A 31 69.25 -48.75 -78.72
C SER A 31 70.24 -49.80 -78.19
N GLY A 32 71.04 -50.38 -79.10
CA GLY A 32 72.02 -51.42 -78.79
C GLY A 32 71.88 -52.64 -79.69
N ASN A 33 72.59 -53.73 -79.34
CA ASN A 33 72.64 -54.93 -80.18
C ASN A 33 71.24 -55.59 -80.24
N PRO A 34 70.57 -55.63 -81.42
CA PRO A 34 69.21 -56.15 -81.53
C PRO A 34 69.16 -57.64 -81.20
N SER A 35 68.12 -58.06 -80.46
CA SER A 35 67.99 -59.47 -80.06
C SER A 35 67.88 -60.38 -81.29
N GLN A 36 68.50 -61.55 -81.22
CA GLN A 36 68.49 -62.51 -82.33
C GLN A 36 67.06 -62.99 -82.68
N GLU A 37 66.14 -62.91 -81.73
CA GLU A 37 64.70 -63.13 -81.89
C GLU A 37 64.03 -62.00 -82.69
N LEU A 38 64.35 -60.73 -82.43
CA LEU A 38 63.86 -59.61 -83.22
C LEU A 38 64.37 -59.67 -84.66
N LEU A 39 65.66 -59.99 -84.86
CA LEU A 39 66.23 -60.17 -86.19
C LEU A 39 65.63 -61.37 -86.95
N SER A 40 65.17 -62.42 -86.26
CA SER A 40 64.55 -63.58 -86.91
C SER A 40 63.10 -63.32 -87.32
N SER A 41 62.33 -62.57 -86.52
CA SER A 41 60.95 -62.18 -86.87
C SER A 41 60.86 -61.29 -88.11
N PHE A 42 61.80 -60.36 -88.32
CA PHE A 42 61.88 -59.59 -89.58
C PHE A 42 62.11 -60.47 -90.82
N VAL A 43 62.79 -61.60 -90.69
CA VAL A 43 62.98 -62.55 -91.79
C VAL A 43 61.73 -63.41 -92.01
N ALA A 44 61.07 -63.82 -90.92
CA ALA A 44 59.83 -64.60 -90.98
C ALA A 44 58.68 -63.86 -91.69
N GLU A 45 58.52 -62.56 -91.42
CA GLU A 45 57.51 -61.68 -92.07
C GLU A 45 57.98 -61.14 -93.45
N GLY A 46 59.08 -61.65 -94.01
CA GLY A 46 59.55 -61.28 -95.35
C GLY A 46 60.16 -59.87 -95.47
N VAL A 47 60.44 -59.18 -94.35
CA VAL A 47 60.96 -57.81 -94.31
C VAL A 47 62.47 -57.74 -94.05
N GLY A 48 63.22 -58.69 -94.62
CA GLY A 48 64.67 -58.83 -94.45
C GLY A 48 65.51 -57.63 -94.94
N ASN A 49 64.93 -56.73 -95.75
CA ASN A 49 65.56 -55.45 -96.12
C ASN A 49 65.64 -54.47 -94.94
N ILE A 50 64.64 -54.46 -94.06
CA ILE A 50 64.66 -53.65 -92.83
C ILE A 50 65.65 -54.23 -91.85
N LYS A 51 65.72 -55.57 -91.73
CA LYS A 51 66.78 -56.25 -90.98
C LYS A 51 68.18 -55.78 -91.42
N ALA A 52 68.49 -55.87 -92.71
CA ALA A 52 69.80 -55.46 -93.23
C ALA A 52 70.09 -53.95 -93.03
N THR A 53 69.05 -53.11 -93.09
CA THR A 53 69.17 -51.66 -92.83
C THR A 53 69.42 -51.37 -91.35
N LEU A 54 68.78 -52.12 -90.43
CA LEU A 54 68.96 -52.04 -88.98
C LEU A 54 70.33 -52.59 -88.53
N GLU A 55 70.78 -53.70 -89.11
CA GLU A 55 72.13 -54.24 -88.89
C GLU A 55 73.21 -53.24 -89.37
N SER A 56 72.98 -52.55 -90.48
CA SER A 56 73.87 -51.50 -90.99
C SER A 56 73.81 -50.20 -90.18
N GLU A 57 72.64 -49.84 -89.63
CA GLU A 57 72.49 -48.70 -88.70
C GLU A 57 73.31 -48.96 -87.45
N TRP A 58 73.10 -50.11 -86.80
CA TRP A 58 73.81 -50.50 -85.59
C TRP A 58 75.34 -50.57 -85.78
N GLN A 59 75.82 -51.13 -86.89
CA GLN A 59 77.26 -51.15 -87.20
C GLN A 59 77.87 -49.75 -87.34
N LEU A 60 77.12 -48.79 -87.90
CA LEU A 60 77.56 -47.40 -87.99
C LEU A 60 77.42 -46.64 -86.66
N GLU A 61 76.41 -46.94 -85.85
CA GLU A 61 76.28 -46.39 -84.50
C GLU A 61 77.40 -46.87 -83.58
N GLU A 62 77.74 -48.16 -83.60
CA GLU A 62 78.87 -48.70 -82.85
C GLU A 62 80.20 -48.10 -83.36
N GLY A 63 80.40 -48.08 -84.68
CA GLY A 63 81.56 -47.43 -85.30
C GLY A 63 81.69 -45.95 -84.92
N HIS A 64 80.59 -45.20 -84.93
CA HIS A 64 80.56 -43.80 -84.52
C HIS A 64 80.82 -43.64 -83.02
N GLN A 65 80.24 -44.48 -82.17
CA GLN A 65 80.46 -44.45 -80.72
C GLN A 65 81.92 -44.79 -80.35
N VAL A 66 82.55 -45.74 -81.07
CA VAL A 66 83.99 -46.03 -80.94
C VAL A 66 84.82 -44.84 -81.41
N MET A 67 84.51 -44.24 -82.57
CA MET A 67 85.23 -43.05 -83.09
C MET A 67 85.13 -41.84 -82.14
N VAL A 68 83.96 -41.60 -81.54
CA VAL A 68 83.76 -40.55 -80.52
C VAL A 68 84.61 -40.85 -79.27
N ARG A 69 84.58 -42.09 -78.75
CA ARG A 69 85.41 -42.48 -77.60
C ARG A 69 86.91 -42.39 -77.89
N SER A 70 87.36 -42.78 -79.08
CA SER A 70 88.77 -42.68 -79.50
C SER A 70 89.22 -41.22 -79.68
N ARG A 71 88.33 -40.34 -80.12
CA ARG A 71 88.57 -38.89 -80.25
C ARG A 71 88.79 -38.21 -78.89
N ASP A 72 88.13 -38.70 -77.83
CA ASP A 72 88.29 -38.17 -76.47
C ASP A 72 89.47 -38.80 -75.70
N ALA A 73 90.04 -39.90 -76.17
CA ALA A 73 91.02 -40.71 -75.41
C ALA A 73 92.51 -40.56 -75.83
N GLY A 74 92.87 -39.74 -76.84
CA GLY A 74 94.23 -39.73 -77.39
C GLY A 74 94.76 -38.36 -77.89
N PRO A 75 96.02 -37.96 -77.58
CA PRO A 75 96.57 -36.65 -77.98
C PRO A 75 96.77 -36.44 -79.49
N PHE A 76 96.79 -37.52 -80.28
CA PHE A 76 97.04 -37.47 -81.74
C PHE A 76 95.76 -37.52 -82.60
N GLY A 77 94.56 -37.51 -81.98
CA GLY A 77 93.27 -37.72 -82.65
C GLY A 77 92.70 -36.57 -83.50
N LYS A 78 93.48 -35.51 -83.82
CA LYS A 78 93.02 -34.32 -84.56
C LYS A 78 93.64 -34.20 -85.97
N GLY A 79 93.67 -35.30 -86.72
CA GLY A 79 93.97 -35.27 -88.15
C GLY A 79 92.76 -34.78 -88.96
N VAL A 80 92.98 -34.01 -90.04
CA VAL A 80 91.91 -33.56 -90.96
C VAL A 80 91.10 -34.75 -91.52
N GLY A 81 91.77 -35.87 -91.79
CA GLY A 81 91.12 -37.11 -92.21
C GLY A 81 90.18 -37.73 -91.18
N ALA A 82 90.40 -37.54 -89.88
CA ALA A 82 89.51 -38.06 -88.83
C ALA A 82 88.20 -37.26 -88.70
N VAL A 83 88.22 -35.98 -89.07
CA VAL A 83 87.01 -35.14 -89.13
C VAL A 83 86.21 -35.43 -90.40
N ALA A 84 86.90 -35.62 -91.54
CA ALA A 84 86.25 -36.01 -92.79
C ALA A 84 85.54 -37.37 -92.65
N THR A 85 86.22 -38.41 -92.15
CA THR A 85 85.60 -39.74 -91.93
C THR A 85 84.48 -39.71 -90.90
N SER A 86 84.58 -38.87 -89.86
CA SER A 86 83.48 -38.68 -88.89
C SER A 86 82.24 -38.05 -89.53
N ASN A 87 82.41 -37.08 -90.46
CA ASN A 87 81.29 -36.46 -91.17
C ASN A 87 80.70 -37.40 -92.22
N GLU A 88 81.54 -38.13 -92.96
CA GLU A 88 81.09 -39.16 -93.92
C GLU A 88 80.28 -40.26 -93.21
N MET A 89 80.70 -40.69 -92.02
CA MET A 89 79.97 -41.65 -91.18
C MET A 89 78.64 -41.07 -90.66
N LEU A 90 78.59 -39.79 -90.27
CA LEU A 90 77.34 -39.10 -89.92
C LEU A 90 76.39 -38.98 -91.11
N ASP A 91 76.89 -38.69 -92.32
CA ASP A 91 76.05 -38.63 -93.52
C ASP A 91 75.55 -40.01 -93.97
N GLN A 92 76.35 -41.07 -93.79
CA GLN A 92 75.91 -42.46 -93.96
C GLN A 92 74.82 -42.83 -92.95
N LEU A 93 75.01 -42.50 -91.66
CA LEU A 93 74.01 -42.70 -90.61
C LEU A 93 72.73 -41.91 -90.93
N HIS A 94 72.84 -40.64 -91.32
CA HIS A 94 71.69 -39.85 -91.77
C HIS A 94 70.99 -40.45 -93.00
N HIS A 95 71.73 -41.06 -93.93
CA HIS A 95 71.15 -41.73 -95.10
C HIS A 95 70.40 -43.01 -94.69
N ILE A 96 70.97 -43.79 -93.77
CA ILE A 96 70.41 -45.05 -93.29
C ILE A 96 69.20 -44.79 -92.38
N VAL A 97 69.27 -43.90 -91.39
CA VAL A 97 68.12 -43.50 -90.55
C VAL A 97 66.96 -42.99 -91.42
N ARG A 98 67.23 -42.16 -92.45
CA ARG A 98 66.19 -41.69 -93.40
C ARG A 98 65.63 -42.83 -94.25
N THR A 99 66.46 -43.80 -94.63
CA THR A 99 66.06 -44.96 -95.42
C THR A 99 65.24 -45.94 -94.58
N LEU A 100 65.64 -46.20 -93.35
CA LEU A 100 64.91 -46.98 -92.35
C LEU A 100 63.55 -46.33 -92.06
N CYS A 101 63.50 -45.04 -91.74
CA CYS A 101 62.23 -44.30 -91.59
C CYS A 101 61.29 -44.47 -92.79
N ARG A 102 61.84 -44.42 -94.02
CA ARG A 102 61.07 -44.62 -95.26
C ARG A 102 60.62 -46.06 -95.47
N GLN A 103 61.39 -47.04 -95.04
CA GLN A 103 61.03 -48.46 -95.12
C GLN A 103 59.98 -48.81 -94.04
N LEU A 104 60.15 -48.32 -92.81
CA LEU A 104 59.18 -48.45 -91.71
C LEU A 104 57.83 -47.79 -92.05
N LYS A 105 57.82 -46.53 -92.55
CA LYS A 105 56.58 -45.88 -93.03
C LYS A 105 55.90 -46.65 -94.19
N LYS A 106 56.60 -47.55 -94.90
CA LYS A 106 56.07 -48.35 -96.01
C LYS A 106 55.69 -49.79 -95.64
N SER A 107 56.16 -50.32 -94.51
CA SER A 107 55.92 -51.72 -94.10
C SER A 107 55.25 -51.77 -92.72
N PRO A 108 53.90 -51.84 -92.67
CA PRO A 108 53.17 -51.94 -91.41
C PRO A 108 53.56 -53.18 -90.58
N ALA A 109 53.90 -54.30 -91.24
CA ALA A 109 54.35 -55.53 -90.57
C ALA A 109 55.64 -55.30 -89.76
N ALA A 110 56.60 -54.54 -90.29
CA ALA A 110 57.83 -54.23 -89.58
C ALA A 110 57.60 -53.32 -88.37
N VAL A 111 56.65 -52.38 -88.45
CA VAL A 111 56.26 -51.53 -87.31
C VAL A 111 55.57 -52.38 -86.23
N GLN A 112 54.73 -53.34 -86.62
CA GLN A 112 54.12 -54.29 -85.67
C GLN A 112 55.14 -55.17 -84.96
N ILE A 113 56.20 -55.64 -85.65
CA ILE A 113 57.32 -56.36 -85.03
C ILE A 113 58.02 -55.48 -83.97
N LEU A 114 58.32 -54.22 -84.30
CA LEU A 114 58.94 -53.29 -83.34
C LEU A 114 58.04 -52.98 -82.15
N TYR A 115 56.72 -52.90 -82.34
CA TYR A 115 55.76 -52.73 -81.24
C TYR A 115 55.64 -54.00 -80.37
N ALA A 116 55.75 -55.18 -80.96
CA ALA A 116 55.72 -56.47 -80.25
C ALA A 116 57.02 -56.74 -79.47
N GLY A 117 58.15 -56.11 -79.87
CA GLY A 117 59.44 -56.18 -79.17
C GLY A 117 59.47 -55.57 -77.76
N GLY A 118 58.38 -54.93 -77.33
CA GLY A 118 58.17 -54.48 -75.95
C GLY A 118 58.56 -53.01 -75.69
N PRO A 119 57.92 -52.34 -74.71
CA PRO A 119 58.19 -50.93 -74.40
C PRO A 119 59.51 -50.69 -73.63
N ASP A 120 60.15 -51.74 -73.10
CA ASP A 120 61.33 -51.63 -72.23
C ASP A 120 62.59 -51.07 -72.92
N GLY A 121 62.60 -50.99 -74.26
CA GLY A 121 63.64 -50.32 -75.04
C GLY A 121 63.46 -48.80 -75.19
N ARG A 122 62.30 -48.23 -74.81
CA ARG A 122 62.00 -46.81 -75.07
C ARG A 122 62.65 -45.92 -74.02
N SER A 123 63.69 -45.18 -74.42
CA SER A 123 64.38 -44.20 -73.58
C SER A 123 63.42 -43.12 -73.04
N ALA A 124 63.23 -43.04 -71.72
CA ALA A 124 62.31 -42.08 -71.10
C ALA A 124 62.60 -40.60 -71.48
N PRO A 125 63.87 -40.13 -71.54
CA PRO A 125 64.19 -38.81 -72.11
C PRO A 125 63.69 -38.58 -73.54
N PHE A 126 63.65 -39.62 -74.37
CA PHE A 126 63.18 -39.53 -75.76
C PHE A 126 61.65 -39.43 -75.84
N LEU A 127 60.93 -40.06 -74.91
CA LEU A 127 59.48 -39.93 -74.78
C LEU A 127 59.08 -38.53 -74.31
N ALA A 128 59.77 -37.98 -73.31
CA ALA A 128 59.56 -36.59 -72.88
C ALA A 128 59.85 -35.60 -74.02
N PHE A 129 60.87 -35.85 -74.84
CA PHE A 129 61.15 -35.02 -76.02
C PHE A 129 60.02 -35.08 -77.07
N LEU A 130 59.44 -36.26 -77.32
CA LEU A 130 58.27 -36.42 -78.20
C LEU A 130 57.04 -35.67 -77.66
N GLU A 131 56.79 -35.72 -76.36
CA GLU A 131 55.70 -34.99 -75.69
C GLU A 131 55.88 -33.48 -75.83
N PHE A 132 57.06 -32.94 -75.50
CA PHE A 132 57.37 -31.52 -75.69
C PHE A 132 57.28 -31.08 -77.16
N LEU A 133 57.65 -31.93 -78.11
CA LEU A 133 57.51 -31.62 -79.54
C LEU A 133 56.03 -31.61 -79.98
N SER A 134 55.20 -32.48 -79.41
CA SER A 134 53.74 -32.47 -79.61
C SER A 134 53.12 -31.17 -79.09
N ASP A 135 53.44 -30.80 -77.85
CA ASP A 135 52.96 -29.56 -77.23
C ASP A 135 53.43 -28.32 -77.99
N LEU A 136 54.70 -28.28 -78.41
CA LEU A 136 55.22 -27.21 -79.25
C LEU A 136 54.45 -27.12 -80.57
N THR A 137 54.12 -28.25 -81.20
CA THR A 137 53.34 -28.30 -82.44
C THR A 137 51.93 -27.74 -82.22
N HIS A 138 51.27 -28.07 -81.10
CA HIS A 138 49.97 -27.49 -80.74
C HIS A 138 50.03 -25.98 -80.44
N VAL A 139 51.06 -25.53 -79.72
CA VAL A 139 51.28 -24.10 -79.43
C VAL A 139 51.54 -23.32 -80.71
N MET A 140 52.39 -23.83 -81.60
CA MET A 140 52.68 -23.23 -82.90
C MET A 140 51.45 -23.23 -83.80
N PHE A 141 50.67 -24.31 -83.84
CA PHE A 141 49.40 -24.38 -84.57
C PHE A 141 48.45 -23.28 -84.11
N ARG A 142 48.26 -23.13 -82.78
CA ARG A 142 47.40 -22.09 -82.20
C ARG A 142 47.90 -20.69 -82.56
N LYS A 143 49.19 -20.40 -82.37
CA LYS A 143 49.79 -19.08 -82.62
C LYS A 143 49.81 -18.68 -84.09
N LEU A 144 50.01 -19.64 -85.00
CA LEU A 144 49.97 -19.40 -86.45
C LEU A 144 48.54 -19.40 -87.02
N SER A 145 47.55 -19.82 -86.23
CA SER A 145 46.12 -19.81 -86.59
C SER A 145 45.37 -18.59 -86.05
N THR A 146 45.91 -17.90 -85.05
CA THR A 146 45.36 -16.63 -84.52
C THR A 146 45.86 -15.45 -85.35
N THR A 147 44.95 -14.61 -85.82
CA THR A 147 45.27 -13.33 -86.46
C THR A 147 45.69 -12.27 -85.44
N VAL A 148 46.40 -11.24 -85.91
CA VAL A 148 46.82 -10.11 -85.06
C VAL A 148 45.59 -9.35 -84.52
N GLU A 149 44.51 -9.26 -85.30
CA GLU A 149 43.26 -8.63 -84.88
C GLU A 149 42.50 -9.45 -83.82
N GLU A 150 42.47 -10.79 -83.93
CA GLU A 150 41.94 -11.67 -82.88
C GLU A 150 42.76 -11.57 -81.58
N GLU A 151 44.10 -11.46 -81.66
CA GLU A 151 44.92 -11.28 -80.46
C GLU A 151 44.72 -9.89 -79.83
N ALA A 152 44.57 -8.84 -80.63
CA ALA A 152 44.30 -7.47 -80.14
C ALA A 152 42.91 -7.34 -79.52
N THR A 153 41.87 -7.88 -80.17
CA THR A 153 40.50 -7.89 -79.63
C THR A 153 40.39 -8.72 -78.36
N SER A 154 41.07 -9.88 -78.30
CA SER A 154 41.15 -10.69 -77.08
C SER A 154 41.83 -9.95 -75.92
N LYS A 155 42.92 -9.22 -76.18
CA LYS A 155 43.60 -8.38 -75.19
C LYS A 155 42.71 -7.24 -74.67
N ASN A 156 42.03 -6.52 -75.56
CA ASN A 156 41.12 -5.44 -75.18
C ASN A 156 39.95 -5.96 -74.36
N LEU A 157 39.32 -7.08 -74.77
CA LEU A 157 38.23 -7.71 -74.01
C LEU A 157 38.68 -8.11 -72.61
N LEU A 158 39.89 -8.66 -72.46
CA LEU A 158 40.44 -9.06 -71.15
C LEU A 158 40.70 -7.83 -70.26
N HIS A 159 41.15 -6.71 -70.85
CA HIS A 159 41.31 -5.44 -70.15
C HIS A 159 39.96 -4.87 -69.69
N ASP A 160 38.96 -4.77 -70.58
CA ASP A 160 37.61 -4.30 -70.26
C ASP A 160 36.95 -5.14 -69.15
N LEU A 161 37.15 -6.46 -69.18
CA LEU A 161 36.66 -7.36 -68.14
C LEU A 161 37.36 -7.13 -66.81
N SER A 162 38.69 -6.92 -66.80
CA SER A 162 39.46 -6.64 -65.59
C SER A 162 39.11 -5.27 -64.98
N GLU A 163 38.84 -4.25 -65.79
CA GLU A 163 38.35 -2.96 -65.27
C GLU A 163 36.95 -3.07 -64.66
N ARG A 164 36.03 -3.80 -65.32
CA ARG A 164 34.68 -4.06 -64.77
C ARG A 164 34.71 -4.89 -63.50
N GLU A 165 35.56 -5.92 -63.45
CA GLU A 165 35.79 -6.73 -62.25
C GLU A 165 36.24 -5.83 -61.10
N ARG A 166 37.27 -5.01 -61.33
CA ARG A 166 37.78 -4.06 -60.33
C ARG A 166 36.72 -3.05 -59.86
N SER A 167 35.95 -2.44 -60.77
CA SER A 167 34.86 -1.53 -60.36
C SER A 167 33.78 -2.25 -59.55
N ALA A 168 33.43 -3.49 -59.89
CA ALA A 168 32.49 -4.30 -59.11
C ALA A 168 33.05 -4.71 -57.74
N GLU A 169 34.37 -4.90 -57.60
CA GLU A 169 35.02 -5.10 -56.30
C GLU A 169 35.01 -3.83 -55.44
N ASP A 170 35.32 -2.67 -56.02
CA ASP A 170 35.26 -1.37 -55.33
C ASP A 170 33.81 -1.06 -54.85
N GLU A 171 32.80 -1.33 -55.69
CA GLU A 171 31.38 -1.22 -55.32
C GLU A 171 30.96 -2.23 -54.23
N ARG A 172 31.40 -3.49 -54.33
CA ARG A 172 31.19 -4.53 -53.30
C ARG A 172 31.73 -4.08 -51.96
N ASP A 173 32.93 -3.51 -51.93
CA ASP A 173 33.60 -3.10 -50.69
C ASP A 173 32.96 -1.84 -50.09
N ALA A 174 32.52 -0.88 -50.92
CA ALA A 174 31.72 0.25 -50.47
C ALA A 174 30.37 -0.19 -49.87
N LEU A 175 29.68 -1.15 -50.50
CA LEU A 175 28.45 -1.75 -49.97
C LEU A 175 28.71 -2.53 -48.67
N HIS A 176 29.80 -3.28 -48.56
CA HIS A 176 30.17 -3.97 -47.33
C HIS A 176 30.46 -3.01 -46.17
N GLN A 177 31.20 -1.91 -46.42
CA GLN A 177 31.42 -0.87 -45.41
C GLN A 177 30.11 -0.22 -44.97
N THR A 178 29.24 0.15 -45.92
CA THR A 178 27.93 0.75 -45.63
C THR A 178 27.04 -0.19 -44.81
N LEU A 179 27.07 -1.49 -45.13
CA LEU A 179 26.32 -2.53 -44.41
C LEU A 179 26.90 -2.78 -43.00
N GLN A 180 28.21 -2.72 -42.82
CA GLN A 180 28.85 -2.80 -41.50
C GLN A 180 28.50 -1.58 -40.62
N LEU A 181 28.52 -0.37 -41.20
CA LEU A 181 28.12 0.85 -40.49
C LEU A 181 26.65 0.79 -40.05
N ASN A 182 25.73 0.44 -40.94
CA ASN A 182 24.31 0.26 -40.62
C ASN A 182 24.08 -0.80 -39.52
N ARG A 183 24.80 -1.93 -39.57
CA ARG A 183 24.74 -2.95 -38.51
C ARG A 183 25.21 -2.38 -37.16
N ALA A 184 26.35 -1.71 -37.13
CA ALA A 184 26.90 -1.11 -35.92
C ALA A 184 26.03 0.04 -35.36
N GLU A 185 25.34 0.80 -36.22
CA GLU A 185 24.38 1.82 -35.81
C GLU A 185 23.13 1.17 -35.20
N ARG A 186 22.50 0.23 -35.91
CA ARG A 186 21.37 -0.56 -35.40
C ARG A 186 21.68 -1.26 -34.08
N ASP A 187 22.87 -1.82 -33.91
CA ASP A 187 23.27 -2.50 -32.68
C ASP A 187 23.46 -1.52 -31.50
N ARG A 188 23.87 -0.26 -31.78
CA ARG A 188 23.88 0.81 -30.77
C ARG A 188 22.46 1.24 -30.41
N GLU A 189 21.57 1.42 -31.39
CA GLU A 189 20.16 1.76 -31.15
C GLU A 189 19.43 0.68 -30.35
N LEU A 190 19.65 -0.59 -30.68
CA LEU A 190 19.10 -1.71 -29.90
C LEU A 190 19.63 -1.67 -28.45
N SER A 191 20.93 -1.44 -28.26
CA SER A 191 21.51 -1.30 -26.93
C SER A 191 20.96 -0.12 -26.12
N THR A 192 20.69 1.04 -26.75
CA THR A 192 20.06 2.17 -26.04
C THR A 192 18.59 1.92 -25.73
N MET A 193 17.85 1.24 -26.62
CA MET A 193 16.46 0.84 -26.38
C MET A 193 16.34 -0.23 -25.30
N ASP A 194 17.24 -1.22 -25.25
CA ASP A 194 17.30 -2.21 -24.17
C ASP A 194 17.63 -1.56 -22.82
N GLN A 195 18.52 -0.57 -22.80
CA GLN A 195 18.80 0.26 -21.62
C GLN A 195 17.59 1.09 -21.18
N LEU A 196 16.80 1.61 -22.12
CA LEU A 196 15.55 2.32 -21.82
C LEU A 196 14.49 1.36 -21.25
N ILE A 197 14.30 0.20 -21.88
CA ILE A 197 13.34 -0.83 -21.44
C ILE A 197 13.69 -1.34 -20.04
N THR A 198 14.97 -1.57 -19.74
CA THR A 198 15.40 -2.02 -18.41
C THR A 198 15.19 -0.93 -17.34
N LYS A 199 15.48 0.34 -17.63
CA LYS A 199 15.17 1.47 -16.74
C LYS A 199 13.66 1.62 -16.49
N LEU A 200 12.85 1.66 -17.53
CA LEU A 200 11.39 1.79 -17.42
C LEU A 200 10.76 0.61 -16.66
N ARG A 201 11.30 -0.61 -16.80
CA ARG A 201 10.87 -1.76 -15.99
C ARG A 201 11.21 -1.62 -14.51
N ALA A 202 12.39 -1.06 -14.18
CA ALA A 202 12.77 -0.78 -12.79
C ALA A 202 11.88 0.33 -12.21
N GLU A 203 11.73 1.46 -12.90
CA GLU A 203 10.86 2.58 -12.48
C GLU A 203 9.40 2.12 -12.25
N LEU A 204 8.86 1.29 -13.16
CA LEU A 204 7.51 0.73 -13.00
C LEU A 204 7.42 -0.20 -11.78
N HIS A 205 8.45 -1.02 -11.54
CA HIS A 205 8.51 -1.88 -10.35
C HIS A 205 8.55 -1.06 -9.06
N ASP A 206 9.43 -0.06 -8.97
CA ASP A 206 9.60 0.81 -7.81
C ASP A 206 8.32 1.60 -7.53
N ILE A 207 7.67 2.18 -8.56
CA ILE A 207 6.38 2.87 -8.43
C ILE A 207 5.28 1.91 -7.97
N THR A 208 5.27 0.67 -8.47
CA THR A 208 4.28 -0.34 -8.05
C THR A 208 4.48 -0.76 -6.60
N GLN A 209 5.73 -0.93 -6.18
CA GLN A 209 6.08 -1.30 -4.80
C GLN A 209 5.78 -0.15 -3.82
N SER A 210 6.12 1.09 -4.17
CA SER A 210 5.80 2.29 -3.35
C SER A 210 4.29 2.43 -3.19
N ASN A 211 3.53 2.38 -4.28
CA ASN A 211 2.06 2.43 -4.22
C ASN A 211 1.46 1.27 -3.39
N GLN A 212 2.03 0.07 -3.43
CA GLN A 212 1.59 -1.04 -2.58
C GLN A 212 1.83 -0.74 -1.10
N MET A 213 3.03 -0.29 -0.73
CA MET A 213 3.36 0.08 0.65
C MET A 213 2.51 1.26 1.16
N GLU A 214 2.31 2.29 0.34
CA GLU A 214 1.45 3.44 0.67
C GLU A 214 -0.02 3.00 0.85
N MET A 215 -0.55 2.16 -0.03
CA MET A 215 -1.91 1.61 0.10
C MET A 215 -2.06 0.70 1.32
N GLU A 216 -1.03 -0.04 1.72
CA GLU A 216 -1.01 -0.82 2.96
C GLU A 216 -0.96 0.08 4.20
N SER A 217 -0.13 1.13 4.20
CA SER A 217 -0.10 2.14 5.28
C SER A 217 -1.45 2.83 5.45
N ILE A 218 -2.06 3.32 4.36
CA ILE A 218 -3.37 3.98 4.38
C ILE A 218 -4.46 3.04 4.90
N ARG A 219 -4.43 1.75 4.52
CA ARG A 219 -5.38 0.75 5.04
C ARG A 219 -5.19 0.49 6.53
N GLN A 220 -3.94 0.42 7.00
CA GLN A 220 -3.62 0.21 8.40
C GLN A 220 -4.04 1.43 9.25
N GLU A 221 -3.68 2.64 8.83
CA GLU A 221 -4.11 3.90 9.46
C GLU A 221 -5.64 4.05 9.47
N MET A 222 -6.32 3.73 8.37
CA MET A 222 -7.79 3.76 8.31
C MET A 222 -8.40 2.78 9.30
N LYS A 223 -7.86 1.56 9.41
CA LYS A 223 -8.31 0.55 10.35
C LYS A 223 -8.08 0.99 11.81
N GLU A 224 -6.89 1.48 12.14
CA GLU A 224 -6.57 1.97 13.48
C GLU A 224 -7.45 3.17 13.87
N ASN A 225 -7.71 4.11 12.95
CA ASN A 225 -8.63 5.22 13.16
C ASN A 225 -10.07 4.74 13.37
N MET A 226 -10.53 3.72 12.65
CA MET A 226 -11.85 3.10 12.88
C MET A 226 -11.93 2.43 14.26
N GLU A 227 -10.94 1.61 14.64
CA GLU A 227 -10.90 0.93 15.93
C GLU A 227 -10.85 1.94 17.10
N GLN A 228 -10.08 3.03 16.96
CA GLN A 228 -10.05 4.13 17.94
C GLN A 228 -11.39 4.85 18.03
N ALA A 229 -12.03 5.19 16.89
CA ALA A 229 -13.33 5.84 16.86
C ALA A 229 -14.41 4.95 17.50
N GLU A 230 -14.45 3.66 17.18
CA GLU A 230 -15.36 2.69 17.80
C GLU A 230 -15.15 2.59 19.31
N ALA A 231 -13.90 2.50 19.77
CA ALA A 231 -13.56 2.49 21.19
C ALA A 231 -13.99 3.77 21.91
N GLU A 232 -13.77 4.94 21.30
CA GLU A 232 -14.25 6.23 21.81
C GLU A 232 -15.78 6.31 21.88
N HIS A 233 -16.48 5.88 20.82
CA HIS A 233 -17.94 5.88 20.77
C HIS A 233 -18.53 4.92 21.80
N LEU A 234 -17.95 3.74 21.98
CA LEU A 234 -18.34 2.79 23.02
C LEU A 234 -18.12 3.36 24.43
N ALA A 235 -16.99 4.04 24.67
CA ALA A 235 -16.69 4.69 25.94
C ALA A 235 -17.63 5.87 26.24
N LYS A 236 -17.94 6.70 25.23
CA LYS A 236 -18.93 7.79 25.33
C LYS A 236 -20.33 7.23 25.59
N GLY A 237 -20.72 6.16 24.89
CA GLY A 237 -21.99 5.45 25.09
C GLY A 237 -22.15 4.91 26.51
N LYS A 238 -21.13 4.22 27.05
CA LYS A 238 -21.13 3.75 28.45
C LYS A 238 -21.27 4.91 29.44
N ARG A 239 -20.49 5.98 29.31
CA ARG A 239 -20.59 7.16 30.19
C ARG A 239 -21.98 7.82 30.17
N LEU A 240 -22.64 7.86 29.01
CA LEU A 240 -24.00 8.38 28.89
C LEU A 240 -25.02 7.44 29.54
N GLN A 241 -24.87 6.12 29.37
CA GLN A 241 -25.71 5.14 30.04
C GLN A 241 -25.56 5.21 31.57
N ASP A 242 -24.33 5.20 32.09
CA ASP A 242 -24.04 5.36 33.51
C ASP A 242 -24.68 6.63 34.07
N ARG A 243 -24.71 7.72 33.28
CA ARG A 243 -25.33 8.98 33.68
C ARG A 243 -26.87 8.93 33.65
N ILE A 244 -27.47 8.24 32.68
CA ILE A 244 -28.91 7.97 32.63
C ILE A 244 -29.33 7.14 33.85
N ASP A 245 -28.56 6.12 34.21
CA ASP A 245 -28.84 5.23 35.33
C ASP A 245 -28.72 5.97 36.67
N GLN A 246 -27.67 6.79 36.84
CA GLN A 246 -27.52 7.70 38.00
C GLN A 246 -28.71 8.66 38.15
N LEU A 247 -29.08 9.37 37.08
CA LEU A 247 -30.20 10.32 37.11
C LEU A 247 -31.53 9.61 37.36
N SER A 248 -31.69 8.39 36.84
CA SER A 248 -32.89 7.58 37.07
C SER A 248 -33.00 7.14 38.53
N GLN A 249 -31.89 6.72 39.16
CA GLN A 249 -31.81 6.41 40.59
C GLN A 249 -32.06 7.66 41.46
N GLU A 250 -31.49 8.80 41.10
CA GLU A 250 -31.71 10.08 41.80
C GLU A 250 -33.18 10.54 41.71
N MET A 251 -33.82 10.40 40.55
CA MET A 251 -35.24 10.71 40.36
C MET A 251 -36.16 9.78 41.16
N VAL A 252 -35.82 8.50 41.29
CA VAL A 252 -36.55 7.56 42.17
C VAL A 252 -36.37 7.96 43.64
N ARG A 253 -35.13 8.20 44.10
CA ARG A 253 -34.85 8.64 45.48
C ARG A 253 -35.60 9.93 45.83
N LEU A 254 -35.54 10.95 44.97
CA LEU A 254 -36.26 12.21 45.18
C LEU A 254 -37.78 12.00 45.21
N ARG A 255 -38.33 11.15 44.34
CA ARG A 255 -39.77 10.82 44.36
C ARG A 255 -40.19 10.18 45.68
N ASP A 256 -39.41 9.24 46.19
CA ASP A 256 -39.71 8.57 47.46
C ASP A 256 -39.53 9.52 48.65
N GLU A 257 -38.46 10.31 48.69
CA GLU A 257 -38.27 11.39 49.67
C GLU A 257 -39.44 12.38 49.68
N HIS A 258 -39.91 12.82 48.51
CA HIS A 258 -41.05 13.72 48.41
C HIS A 258 -42.35 13.06 48.86
N ARG A 259 -42.56 11.78 48.52
CA ARG A 259 -43.72 10.99 48.96
C ARG A 259 -43.75 10.81 50.48
N GLU A 260 -42.60 10.55 51.12
CA GLU A 260 -42.48 10.48 52.57
C GLU A 260 -42.72 11.84 53.24
N LYS A 261 -42.11 12.91 52.72
CA LYS A 261 -42.32 14.29 53.21
C LYS A 261 -43.80 14.69 53.09
N GLU A 262 -44.44 14.36 51.97
CA GLU A 262 -45.87 14.62 51.77
C GLU A 262 -46.75 13.81 52.75
N ALA A 263 -46.50 12.50 52.88
CA ALA A 263 -47.24 11.65 53.82
C ALA A 263 -47.10 12.12 55.28
N ALA A 264 -45.89 12.54 55.68
CA ALA A 264 -45.65 13.13 56.99
C ALA A 264 -46.38 14.46 57.19
N LEU A 265 -46.45 15.32 56.16
CA LEU A 265 -47.21 16.56 56.20
C LEU A 265 -48.73 16.32 56.25
N ARG A 266 -49.27 15.38 55.46
CA ARG A 266 -50.67 14.96 55.52
C ARG A 266 -51.04 14.46 56.92
N LYS A 267 -50.22 13.58 57.51
CA LYS A 267 -50.43 13.08 58.88
C LYS A 267 -50.33 14.17 59.96
N LYS A 268 -49.48 15.19 59.77
CA LYS A 268 -49.46 16.38 60.66
C LYS A 268 -50.72 17.23 60.49
N LYS A 269 -51.17 17.45 59.26
CA LYS A 269 -52.40 18.17 58.94
C LYS A 269 -53.61 17.50 59.59
N GLU A 270 -53.79 16.19 59.40
CA GLU A 270 -54.89 15.40 59.99
C GLU A 270 -54.90 15.50 61.52
N LYS A 271 -53.73 15.47 62.18
CA LYS A 271 -53.61 15.70 63.63
C LYS A 271 -54.08 17.10 64.01
N HIS A 272 -53.60 18.14 63.35
CA HIS A 272 -54.01 19.52 63.64
C HIS A 272 -55.50 19.77 63.36
N GLU A 273 -56.07 19.15 62.34
CA GLU A 273 -57.52 19.18 62.08
C GLU A 273 -58.31 18.47 63.21
N HIS A 274 -57.81 17.34 63.72
CA HIS A 274 -58.42 16.65 64.86
C HIS A 274 -58.29 17.44 66.18
N ASP A 275 -57.10 17.97 66.48
CA ASP A 275 -56.85 18.79 67.67
C ASP A 275 -57.71 20.06 67.65
N LEU A 276 -57.84 20.72 66.49
CA LEU A 276 -58.71 21.88 66.30
C LEU A 276 -60.19 21.52 66.46
N ALA A 277 -60.64 20.40 65.88
CA ALA A 277 -62.03 19.93 66.05
C ALA A 277 -62.34 19.58 67.52
N ALA A 278 -61.37 19.02 68.26
CA ALA A 278 -61.49 18.79 69.69
C ALA A 278 -61.55 20.10 70.50
N GLN A 279 -60.70 21.09 70.17
CA GLN A 279 -60.74 22.41 70.80
C GLN A 279 -62.04 23.16 70.54
N ILE A 280 -62.55 23.14 69.29
CA ILE A 280 -63.85 23.73 68.94
C ILE A 280 -64.96 23.05 69.76
N LYS A 281 -64.98 21.72 69.83
CA LYS A 281 -65.98 20.99 70.62
C LYS A 281 -65.96 21.37 72.10
N THR A 282 -64.77 21.47 72.71
CA THR A 282 -64.64 21.90 74.12
C THR A 282 -65.10 23.35 74.30
N TYR A 283 -64.72 24.24 73.39
CA TYR A 283 -65.17 25.63 73.41
C TYR A 283 -66.70 25.73 73.30
N ASP A 284 -67.32 25.00 72.37
CA ASP A 284 -68.78 24.97 72.21
C ASP A 284 -69.47 24.44 73.47
N THR A 285 -68.95 23.38 74.11
CA THR A 285 -69.51 22.88 75.38
C THR A 285 -69.35 23.87 76.53
N ASP A 286 -68.19 24.53 76.64
CA ASP A 286 -67.93 25.52 77.70
C ASP A 286 -68.78 26.78 77.50
N MET A 287 -68.96 27.22 76.25
CA MET A 287 -69.83 28.35 75.91
C MET A 287 -71.30 28.04 76.19
N VAL A 288 -71.78 26.84 75.86
CA VAL A 288 -73.15 26.41 76.22
C VAL A 288 -73.31 26.36 77.74
N ALA A 289 -72.35 25.78 78.48
CA ALA A 289 -72.40 25.72 79.94
C ALA A 289 -72.37 27.11 80.60
N LYS A 290 -71.57 28.04 80.07
CA LYS A 290 -71.56 29.44 80.52
C LYS A 290 -72.84 30.18 80.16
N GLN A 291 -73.48 29.85 79.03
CA GLN A 291 -74.75 30.43 78.66
C GLN A 291 -75.89 29.91 79.56
N THR A 292 -75.91 28.62 79.93
CA THR A 292 -76.89 28.09 80.89
C THR A 292 -76.68 28.69 82.28
N GLU A 293 -75.45 28.74 82.79
CA GLU A 293 -75.11 29.39 84.08
C GLU A 293 -75.53 30.88 84.08
N THR A 294 -75.34 31.59 82.97
CA THR A 294 -75.79 32.99 82.86
C THR A 294 -77.32 33.09 82.89
N LEU A 295 -78.05 32.19 82.23
CA LEU A 295 -79.51 32.18 82.26
C LEU A 295 -80.05 31.85 83.65
N GLU A 296 -79.47 30.85 84.32
CA GLU A 296 -79.78 30.47 85.72
C GLU A 296 -79.54 31.65 86.68
N LEU A 297 -78.40 32.34 86.55
CA LEU A 297 -78.10 33.54 87.35
C LEU A 297 -79.05 34.71 87.04
N MET A 298 -79.48 34.89 85.79
CA MET A 298 -80.47 35.92 85.42
C MET A 298 -81.86 35.60 85.95
N GLU A 299 -82.24 34.31 86.03
CA GLU A 299 -83.49 33.86 86.62
C GLU A 299 -83.46 34.05 88.15
N LEU A 300 -82.40 33.61 88.83
CA LEU A 300 -82.19 33.84 90.26
C LEU A 300 -82.18 35.34 90.61
N MET A 301 -81.45 36.17 89.86
CA MET A 301 -81.44 37.63 90.06
C MET A 301 -82.84 38.25 89.90
N LYS A 302 -83.68 37.69 89.03
CA LYS A 302 -85.07 38.14 88.84
C LYS A 302 -85.97 37.69 90.00
N GLU A 303 -85.75 36.50 90.55
CA GLU A 303 -86.42 36.02 91.76
C GLU A 303 -86.02 36.85 92.99
N GLU A 304 -84.71 36.97 93.28
CA GLU A 304 -84.17 37.78 94.37
C GLU A 304 -84.64 39.24 94.30
N LYS A 305 -84.70 39.81 93.09
CA LYS A 305 -85.26 41.16 92.91
C LYS A 305 -86.76 41.20 93.21
N GLY A 306 -87.53 40.19 92.81
CA GLY A 306 -88.94 40.09 93.16
C GLY A 306 -89.19 39.89 94.66
N GLU A 307 -88.28 39.24 95.38
CA GLU A 307 -88.29 39.17 96.84
C GLU A 307 -87.90 40.52 97.48
N LEU A 308 -86.91 41.21 96.93
CA LEU A 308 -86.50 42.55 97.37
C LEU A 308 -87.65 43.55 97.22
N ASP A 309 -88.31 43.59 96.05
CA ASP A 309 -89.46 44.47 95.79
C ASP A 309 -90.61 44.21 96.81
N GLN A 310 -90.86 42.94 97.17
CA GLN A 310 -91.84 42.56 98.21
C GLN A 310 -91.41 43.00 99.62
N LEU A 311 -90.11 42.92 99.93
CA LEU A 311 -89.54 43.28 101.22
C LEU A 311 -89.48 44.81 101.40
N GLU A 312 -89.14 45.55 100.34
CA GLU A 312 -89.28 47.01 100.28
C GLU A 312 -90.73 47.40 100.53
N GLU A 313 -91.70 46.82 99.81
CA GLU A 313 -93.14 47.03 100.07
C GLU A 313 -93.56 46.75 101.52
N TYR A 314 -92.95 45.77 102.19
CA TYR A 314 -93.22 45.45 103.59
C TYR A 314 -92.64 46.48 104.55
N PHE A 315 -91.39 46.91 104.36
CA PHE A 315 -90.79 47.99 105.15
C PHE A 315 -91.49 49.33 104.92
N ASP A 316 -91.90 49.64 103.69
CA ASP A 316 -92.67 50.83 103.34
C ASP A 316 -94.04 50.87 104.06
N LYS A 317 -94.65 49.70 104.31
CA LYS A 317 -95.86 49.55 105.14
C LYS A 317 -95.56 49.68 106.63
N ILE A 318 -94.41 49.21 107.11
CA ILE A 318 -93.96 49.41 108.50
C ILE A 318 -93.70 50.88 108.77
N ASP A 319 -92.95 51.57 107.92
CA ASP A 319 -92.57 52.98 108.12
C ASP A 319 -93.81 53.90 108.09
N LYS A 320 -94.80 53.62 107.23
CA LYS A 320 -96.11 54.30 107.26
C LYS A 320 -96.84 54.07 108.58
N ASN A 321 -96.87 52.84 109.11
CA ASN A 321 -97.47 52.54 110.42
C ASN A 321 -96.71 53.20 111.58
N GLN A 322 -95.37 53.24 111.50
CA GLN A 322 -94.54 53.81 112.56
C GLN A 322 -94.64 55.35 112.56
N ALA A 323 -94.76 55.98 111.38
CA ALA A 323 -95.08 57.40 111.26
C ALA A 323 -96.46 57.73 111.85
N GLN A 324 -97.48 56.89 111.62
CA GLN A 324 -98.80 57.04 112.24
C GLN A 324 -98.72 56.96 113.78
N LYS A 325 -98.07 55.92 114.32
CA LYS A 325 -97.86 55.77 115.78
C LYS A 325 -97.13 56.96 116.40
N ASN A 326 -96.07 57.46 115.76
CA ASN A 326 -95.30 58.59 116.26
C ASN A 326 -96.16 59.87 116.35
N GLU A 327 -97.10 60.08 115.42
CA GLU A 327 -98.03 61.22 115.47
C GLU A 327 -99.11 61.05 116.55
N GLU A 328 -99.63 59.83 116.74
CA GLU A 328 -100.52 59.49 117.85
C GLU A 328 -99.84 59.71 119.22
N GLU A 329 -98.59 59.31 119.38
CA GLU A 329 -97.80 59.56 120.59
C GLU A 329 -97.52 61.06 120.82
N ARG A 330 -97.32 61.86 119.75
CA ARG A 330 -97.23 63.32 119.85
C ARG A 330 -98.51 63.94 120.42
N ILE A 331 -99.67 63.49 119.97
CA ILE A 331 -100.97 63.95 120.46
C ILE A 331 -101.19 63.54 121.93
N LEU A 332 -100.86 62.29 122.27
CA LEU A 332 -100.97 61.77 123.65
C LEU A 332 -100.03 62.46 124.64
N THR A 333 -98.81 62.83 124.23
CA THR A 333 -97.85 63.53 125.10
C THR A 333 -98.24 65.00 125.32
N GLU A 334 -98.75 65.71 124.31
CA GLU A 334 -99.39 67.03 124.46
C GLU A 334 -100.56 66.97 125.47
N PHE A 335 -101.41 65.95 125.37
CA PHE A 335 -102.58 65.80 126.25
C PHE A 335 -102.17 65.56 127.72
N LYS A 336 -101.20 64.66 127.97
CA LYS A 336 -100.64 64.41 129.30
C LYS A 336 -100.03 65.68 129.92
N ARG A 337 -99.26 66.45 129.13
CA ARG A 337 -98.62 67.70 129.59
C ARG A 337 -99.64 68.73 130.10
N ARG A 338 -100.82 68.84 129.47
CA ARG A 338 -101.90 69.73 129.95
C ARG A 338 -102.50 69.27 131.27
N LEU A 339 -102.59 67.96 131.50
CA LEU A 339 -103.23 67.37 132.68
C LEU A 339 -102.36 67.46 133.94
N ASP A 340 -101.05 67.25 133.81
CA ASP A 340 -100.11 67.40 134.94
C ASP A 340 -99.92 68.86 135.38
N ALA A 341 -99.99 69.81 134.43
CA ALA A 341 -99.98 71.25 134.75
C ALA A 341 -101.17 71.66 135.65
N ALA A 342 -102.34 71.05 135.47
CA ALA A 342 -103.51 71.30 136.31
C ALA A 342 -103.36 70.69 137.72
N ARG A 343 -102.81 69.47 137.84
CA ARG A 343 -102.52 68.83 139.15
C ARG A 343 -101.54 69.63 140.00
N GLY A 344 -100.48 70.16 139.39
CA GLY A 344 -99.46 70.96 140.09
C GLY A 344 -99.95 72.25 140.76
N VAL A 345 -101.18 72.71 140.46
CA VAL A 345 -101.83 73.83 141.15
C VAL A 345 -102.48 73.39 142.47
N LEU A 346 -103.08 72.19 142.50
CA LEU A 346 -103.78 71.64 143.68
C LEU A 346 -102.81 71.22 144.79
N ASP A 347 -101.70 70.57 144.45
CA ASP A 347 -100.70 70.12 145.44
C ASP A 347 -100.01 71.29 146.18
N LYS A 348 -99.83 72.42 145.49
CA LYS A 348 -99.30 73.66 146.08
C LYS A 348 -100.28 74.29 147.10
N ALA A 349 -101.58 74.09 146.94
CA ALA A 349 -102.59 74.50 147.91
C ALA A 349 -102.59 73.58 149.14
N ALA A 350 -102.57 72.25 148.93
CA ALA A 350 -102.53 71.27 150.02
C ALA A 350 -101.31 71.44 150.94
N THR A 351 -100.13 71.72 150.36
CA THR A 351 -98.87 71.90 151.12
C THR A 351 -98.91 73.12 152.05
N LYS A 352 -99.57 74.22 151.66
CA LYS A 352 -99.77 75.40 152.52
C LYS A 352 -100.76 75.16 153.66
N LEU A 353 -101.71 74.24 153.50
CA LEU A 353 -102.68 73.89 154.54
C LEU A 353 -102.02 73.02 155.63
N GLN A 354 -101.22 72.03 155.23
CA GLN A 354 -100.54 71.10 156.15
C GLN A 354 -99.51 71.79 157.06
N SER A 355 -98.80 72.82 156.58
CA SER A 355 -97.83 73.55 157.41
C SER A 355 -98.50 74.35 158.54
N ARG A 356 -99.71 74.88 158.30
CA ARG A 356 -100.47 75.64 159.30
C ARG A 356 -101.06 74.74 160.39
N ALA A 357 -101.51 73.53 160.04
CA ALA A 357 -102.01 72.53 160.99
C ALA A 357 -100.90 71.96 161.89
N ARG A 358 -99.75 71.55 161.32
CA ARG A 358 -98.63 70.97 162.08
C ARG A 358 -98.00 71.94 163.08
N GLY A 359 -98.02 73.25 162.79
CA GLY A 359 -97.56 74.28 163.72
C GLY A 359 -98.50 74.53 164.91
N GLY A 360 -99.77 74.12 164.85
CA GLY A 360 -100.72 74.26 165.96
C GLY A 360 -100.48 73.22 167.07
N ILE A 361 -100.41 71.95 166.67
CA ILE A 361 -100.24 70.81 167.58
C ILE A 361 -98.94 70.91 168.38
N ALA A 362 -97.85 71.37 167.74
CA ALA A 362 -96.56 71.60 168.37
C ALA A 362 -96.53 72.71 169.45
N ARG A 363 -97.64 73.44 169.67
CA ARG A 363 -97.76 74.48 170.72
C ARG A 363 -98.73 74.14 171.86
N THR A 364 -99.60 73.14 171.69
CA THR A 364 -100.51 72.69 172.77
C THR A 364 -99.89 71.60 173.66
N GLU A 365 -99.01 70.74 173.12
CA GLU A 365 -98.31 69.74 173.94
C GLU A 365 -97.21 70.33 174.85
N LEU A 366 -96.78 71.58 174.60
CA LEU A 366 -95.72 72.25 175.38
C LEU A 366 -96.19 72.74 176.77
N ALA A 367 -97.50 72.68 177.07
CA ALA A 367 -98.06 73.06 178.36
C ALA A 367 -98.18 71.89 179.37
N GLY A 368 -97.94 70.64 178.93
CA GLY A 368 -98.30 69.44 179.70
C GLY A 368 -97.23 68.85 180.64
N SER A 369 -95.93 68.96 180.34
CA SER A 369 -94.93 68.10 181.01
C SER A 369 -93.51 68.68 181.21
N LYS A 370 -93.27 69.11 182.46
CA LYS A 370 -92.02 68.81 183.19
C LYS A 370 -91.82 67.26 183.15
N LYS A 371 -90.65 66.62 183.04
CA LYS A 371 -89.24 66.94 183.38
C LYS A 371 -88.27 66.02 182.57
N LYS A 372 -87.10 66.54 182.14
CA LYS A 372 -85.75 65.91 181.89
C LYS A 372 -85.68 64.47 181.29
N GLY A 373 -84.96 64.13 180.21
CA GLY A 373 -83.92 64.77 179.34
C GLY A 373 -83.39 63.75 178.29
N LYS A 374 -82.15 63.71 177.72
CA LYS A 374 -80.90 64.53 177.79
C LYS A 374 -79.81 64.10 176.75
N LYS A 375 -79.89 64.48 175.44
CA LYS A 375 -78.83 64.44 174.36
C LYS A 375 -78.26 63.06 173.91
N GLY A 376 -77.84 62.81 172.66
CA GLY A 376 -77.83 63.61 171.39
C GLY A 376 -76.76 63.10 170.38
N LYS A 377 -76.49 63.89 169.29
CA LYS A 377 -75.25 63.94 168.43
C LYS A 377 -75.34 63.61 166.90
N LYS A 378 -75.72 64.64 166.11
CA LYS A 378 -74.97 65.29 164.99
C LYS A 378 -74.35 64.47 163.82
N GLY A 379 -74.80 64.75 162.58
CA GLY A 379 -74.03 64.62 161.31
C GLY A 379 -74.82 63.98 160.15
N LYS A 380 -74.50 64.16 158.85
CA LYS A 380 -73.62 65.13 158.13
C LYS A 380 -73.90 65.05 156.60
N LYS A 381 -73.76 66.19 155.90
CA LYS A 381 -73.71 66.46 154.42
C LYS A 381 -73.56 65.31 153.39
N GLY A 382 -74.20 65.52 152.23
CA GLY A 382 -73.79 65.13 150.87
C GLY A 382 -74.82 65.71 149.87
N LYS A 383 -74.58 66.88 149.27
CA LYS A 383 -73.79 67.20 148.06
C LYS A 383 -74.56 66.91 146.78
#